data_AF-A0A1I5P874-F1
#
_entry.id   AF-A0A1I5P874-F1
#
_cell.length_a   1.000
_cell.length_b   1.000
_cell.length_c   1.000
_cell.angle_alpha   90.00
_cell.angle_beta   90.00
_cell.angle_gamma   90.00
#
_symmetry.space_group_name_H-M   'P 1'
#
loop_
_entity.id
_entity.type
_entity.pdbx_description
1 polymer ?
#
loop_
_entity_poly.entity_id
_entity_poly.type
_entity_poly.pdbx_seq_one_letter_code
_entity_poly.pdbx_strand_id
1 'polypeptide(L)'
;PMISLRGGIKVSLWMILLVAFATGLLSGFLGVGGGFIRMPALFYLIGVPVPIAVGTDLFEIVFSGGIGSFLYAMDGAVDLTIVVPLLAGSAGGARIGAAATSLVDEDEIKVYFGAMLLLGAIAVALRKIGTFMDVPVLQTVSLVVILGAATLVAGAVVVSSIRELRSEHPASTSTAD
;
A
#
# COMPACT_ATOMS: atom_id res chain seq x y z
N PRO A 1 3.56 26.40 -13.11
CA PRO A 1 5.01 26.65 -12.89
C PRO A 1 5.72 25.29 -12.75
N MET A 2 6.91 25.12 -13.32
CA MET A 2 7.70 23.89 -13.15
C MET A 2 8.45 23.96 -11.83
N ILE A 3 8.38 22.89 -11.04
CA ILE A 3 9.09 22.73 -9.79
C ILE A 3 10.08 21.59 -9.95
N SER A 4 11.32 21.84 -9.52
CA SER A 4 12.34 20.80 -9.40
C SER A 4 12.21 20.17 -8.02
N LEU A 5 11.95 18.87 -7.97
CA LEU A 5 11.98 18.10 -6.74
C LEU A 5 13.41 17.64 -6.44
N ARG A 6 13.70 17.32 -5.17
CA ARG A 6 14.96 16.66 -4.79
C ARG A 6 15.00 15.30 -5.51
N GLY A 7 16.05 15.06 -6.30
CA GLY A 7 16.17 13.90 -7.18
C GLY A 7 16.22 14.22 -8.69
N GLY A 8 16.23 15.51 -9.08
CA GLY A 8 16.39 15.92 -10.49
C GLY A 8 15.10 15.86 -11.32
N ILE A 9 13.97 15.55 -10.68
CA ILE A 9 12.67 15.41 -11.33
C ILE A 9 12.02 16.79 -11.48
N LYS A 10 11.66 17.15 -12.71
CA LYS A 10 10.93 18.39 -13.02
C LYS A 10 9.46 18.07 -13.26
N VAL A 11 8.57 18.58 -12.41
CA VAL A 11 7.13 18.35 -12.52
C VAL A 11 6.37 19.67 -12.49
N SER A 12 5.27 19.72 -13.23
CA SER A 12 4.34 20.85 -13.18
C SER A 12 3.66 20.92 -11.81
N LEU A 13 3.71 22.07 -11.15
CA LEU A 13 2.96 22.33 -9.91
C LEU A 13 1.47 22.01 -10.07
N TRP A 14 0.89 22.30 -11.23
CA TRP A 14 -0.51 22.03 -11.51
C TRP A 14 -0.84 20.54 -11.49
N MET A 15 0.09 19.69 -11.96
CA MET A 15 -0.07 18.24 -11.90
C MET A 15 -0.08 17.76 -10.45
N ILE A 16 0.85 18.24 -9.63
CA ILE A 16 0.95 17.88 -8.21
C ILE A 16 -0.33 18.29 -7.47
N LEU A 17 -0.80 19.52 -7.69
CA LEU A 17 -2.03 20.02 -7.07
C LEU A 17 -3.26 19.22 -7.50
N LEU A 18 -3.38 18.87 -8.78
CA LEU A 18 -4.49 18.07 -9.30
C LEU A 18 -4.49 16.67 -8.68
N VAL A 19 -3.34 16.00 -8.66
CA VAL A 19 -3.20 14.67 -8.04
C VAL A 19 -3.51 14.73 -6.55
N ALA A 20 -2.94 15.70 -5.82
CA ALA A 20 -3.20 15.88 -4.39
C ALA A 20 -4.68 16.13 -4.10
N PHE A 21 -5.32 17.03 -4.86
CA PHE A 21 -6.74 17.33 -4.70
C PHE A 21 -7.63 16.13 -5.02
N ALA A 22 -7.40 15.46 -6.16
CA ALA A 22 -8.19 14.29 -6.57
C ALA A 22 -8.05 13.13 -5.59
N THR A 23 -6.82 12.81 -5.19
CA THR A 23 -6.55 11.74 -4.22
C THR A 23 -7.10 12.07 -2.84
N GLY A 24 -6.98 13.32 -2.38
CA GLY A 24 -7.54 13.77 -1.09
C GLY A 24 -9.06 13.73 -1.07
N LEU A 25 -9.72 14.17 -2.14
CA LEU A 25 -11.17 14.11 -2.28
C LEU A 25 -11.67 12.66 -2.27
N LEU A 26 -11.06 11.79 -3.08
CA LEU A 26 -11.40 10.37 -3.14
C LEU A 26 -11.10 9.65 -1.82
N SER A 27 -9.98 9.96 -1.17
CA SER A 27 -9.61 9.44 0.15
C SER A 27 -10.66 9.81 1.19
N GLY A 28 -11.09 11.07 1.22
CA GLY A 28 -12.13 11.56 2.13
C GLY A 28 -13.48 10.90 1.92
N PHE A 29 -13.91 10.71 0.67
CA PHE A 29 -15.18 10.04 0.36
C PHE A 29 -15.16 8.54 0.65
N LEU A 30 -14.06 7.86 0.33
CA LEU A 30 -13.96 6.41 0.48
C LEU A 30 -13.60 6.00 1.92
N GLY A 31 -12.92 6.88 2.67
CA GLY A 31 -12.45 6.60 4.03
C GLY A 31 -11.33 5.55 4.12
N VAL A 32 -10.80 5.09 2.98
CA VAL A 32 -9.82 3.97 2.92
C VAL A 32 -8.35 4.46 2.99
N GLY A 33 -8.10 5.78 2.97
CA GLY A 33 -6.77 6.33 2.76
C GLY A 33 -6.37 6.18 1.29
N GLY A 34 -6.30 7.29 0.56
CA GLY A 34 -6.13 7.36 -0.91
C GLY A 34 -4.82 6.80 -1.47
N GLY A 35 -4.06 6.04 -0.68
CA GLY A 35 -2.75 5.50 -1.03
C GLY A 35 -2.77 4.69 -2.32
N PHE A 36 -3.79 3.86 -2.54
CA PHE A 36 -3.88 3.05 -3.76
C PHE A 36 -3.98 3.86 -5.07
N ILE A 37 -4.38 5.14 -5.01
CA ILE A 37 -4.41 6.08 -6.15
C ILE A 37 -3.15 6.95 -6.17
N ARG A 38 -2.72 7.41 -4.99
CA ARG A 38 -1.59 8.33 -4.86
C ARG A 38 -0.26 7.66 -5.17
N MET A 39 -0.09 6.40 -4.75
CA MET A 39 1.07 5.58 -5.08
C MET A 39 1.36 5.54 -6.58
N PRO A 40 0.46 5.01 -7.43
CA PRO A 40 0.68 4.98 -8.87
C PRO A 40 0.83 6.36 -9.49
N ALA A 41 0.16 7.38 -8.94
CA ALA A 41 0.35 8.74 -9.42
C ALA A 41 1.78 9.27 -9.17
N LEU A 42 2.38 8.96 -8.02
CA LEU A 42 3.74 9.40 -7.68
C LEU A 42 4.80 8.79 -8.59
N PHE A 43 4.74 7.49 -8.88
CA PHE A 43 5.79 6.88 -9.70
C PHE A 43 5.48 6.88 -11.21
N TYR A 44 4.22 6.84 -11.66
CA TYR A 44 3.90 6.91 -13.09
C TYR A 44 3.71 8.34 -13.63
N LEU A 45 3.06 9.25 -12.89
CA LEU A 45 2.81 10.61 -13.38
C LEU A 45 3.94 11.57 -12.98
N ILE A 46 4.42 11.47 -11.74
CA ILE A 46 5.45 12.38 -11.20
C ILE A 46 6.85 11.82 -11.47
N GLY A 47 7.00 10.50 -11.59
CA GLY A 47 8.28 9.85 -11.91
C GLY A 47 9.23 9.72 -10.72
N VAL A 48 8.69 9.70 -9.50
CA VAL A 48 9.46 9.53 -8.26
C VAL A 48 9.84 8.05 -8.09
N PRO A 49 11.08 7.71 -7.68
CA PRO A 49 11.49 6.35 -7.36
C PRO A 49 10.52 5.68 -6.37
N VAL A 50 10.25 4.39 -6.57
CA VAL A 50 9.22 3.66 -5.81
C VAL A 50 9.44 3.75 -4.29
N PRO A 51 10.65 3.55 -3.74
CA PRO A 51 10.87 3.65 -2.30
C PRO A 51 10.54 5.03 -1.71
N ILE A 52 10.81 6.10 -2.46
CA ILE A 52 10.50 7.48 -2.03
C ILE A 52 9.00 7.74 -2.11
N ALA A 53 8.33 7.22 -3.14
CA ALA A 53 6.88 7.27 -3.25
C ALA A 53 6.21 6.57 -2.05
N VAL A 54 6.73 5.41 -1.61
CA VAL A 54 6.16 4.63 -0.48
C VAL A 54 6.24 5.44 0.80
N GLY A 55 7.40 6.02 1.09
CA GLY A 55 7.57 6.86 2.28
C GLY A 55 6.67 8.09 2.26
N THR A 56 6.54 8.75 1.10
CA THR A 56 5.71 9.96 0.95
C THR A 56 4.23 9.65 1.16
N ASP A 57 3.76 8.54 0.60
CA ASP A 57 2.38 8.09 0.73
C ASP A 57 2.03 7.71 2.18
N LEU A 58 2.90 6.93 2.84
CA LEU A 58 2.72 6.54 4.24
C LEU A 58 2.71 7.75 5.18
N PHE A 59 3.59 8.73 4.94
CA PHE A 59 3.62 9.96 5.74
C PHE A 59 2.31 10.74 5.63
N GLU A 60 1.74 10.83 4.42
CA GLU A 60 0.46 11.51 4.20
C GLU A 60 -0.71 10.77 4.87
N ILE A 61 -0.73 9.43 4.79
CA ILE A 61 -1.78 8.59 5.39
C ILE A 61 -1.85 8.79 6.91
N VAL A 62 -0.71 9.05 7.57
CA VAL A 62 -0.70 9.35 9.02
C VAL A 62 -1.54 10.58 9.34
N PHE A 63 -1.46 11.65 8.54
CA PHE A 63 -2.27 12.85 8.76
C PHE A 63 -3.72 12.65 8.32
N SER A 64 -3.94 12.13 7.11
CA SER A 64 -5.30 11.92 6.59
C SER A 64 -6.09 10.94 7.47
N GLY A 65 -5.49 9.79 7.80
CA GLY A 65 -6.10 8.77 8.64
C GLY A 65 -6.17 9.19 10.10
N GLY A 66 -5.18 9.93 10.61
CA GLY A 66 -5.17 10.46 11.98
C GLY A 66 -6.30 11.46 12.22
N ILE A 67 -6.48 12.43 11.31
CA ILE A 67 -7.58 13.40 11.39
C ILE A 67 -8.93 12.68 11.27
N GLY A 68 -9.07 11.77 10.29
CA GLY A 68 -10.30 10.98 10.13
C GLY A 68 -10.65 10.20 11.40
N SER A 69 -9.68 9.45 11.94
CA SER A 69 -9.85 8.66 13.16
C SER A 69 -10.20 9.54 14.37
N PHE A 70 -9.59 10.71 14.49
CA PHE A 70 -9.89 11.66 15.56
C PHE A 70 -11.33 12.17 15.50
N LEU A 71 -11.81 12.54 14.30
CA LEU A 71 -13.19 12.97 14.10
C LEU A 71 -14.18 11.85 14.44
N TYR A 72 -13.95 10.62 13.97
CA TYR A 72 -14.80 9.48 14.33
C TYR A 72 -14.75 9.14 15.83
N ALA A 73 -13.61 9.37 16.49
CA ALA A 73 -13.48 9.18 17.93
C ALA A 73 -14.30 10.21 18.71
N MET A 74 -14.37 11.46 18.25
CA MET A 74 -15.22 12.50 18.86
C MET A 74 -16.71 12.14 18.79
N ASP A 75 -17.14 11.49 17.71
CA ASP A 75 -18.52 11.04 17.53
C ASP A 75 -18.86 9.75 18.32
N GLY A 76 -17.91 9.22 19.12
CA GLY A 76 -18.11 8.00 19.90
C GLY A 76 -18.20 6.72 19.06
N ALA A 77 -17.82 6.77 17.78
CA ALA A 77 -17.88 5.65 16.85
C ALA A 77 -16.67 4.69 16.94
N VAL A 78 -15.76 4.92 17.89
CA VAL A 78 -14.49 4.20 18.02
C VAL A 78 -14.52 3.28 19.24
N ASP A 79 -14.56 1.97 18.97
CA ASP A 79 -14.38 0.93 19.98
C ASP A 79 -12.88 0.64 20.19
N LEU A 80 -12.34 1.08 21.33
CA LEU A 80 -10.94 0.88 21.68
C LEU A 80 -10.54 -0.59 21.85
N THR A 81 -11.48 -1.47 22.19
CA THR A 81 -11.23 -2.91 22.32
C THR A 81 -10.86 -3.53 20.97
N ILE A 82 -11.38 -3.01 19.87
CA ILE A 82 -11.06 -3.46 18.51
C ILE A 82 -9.88 -2.68 17.94
N VAL A 83 -9.83 -1.37 18.17
CA VAL A 83 -8.81 -0.50 17.58
C VAL A 83 -7.41 -0.80 18.11
N VAL A 84 -7.24 -1.05 19.41
CA VAL A 84 -5.90 -1.29 19.98
C VAL A 84 -5.23 -2.53 19.38
N PRO A 85 -5.85 -3.73 19.33
CA PRO A 85 -5.29 -4.89 18.65
C PRO A 85 -5.03 -4.65 17.16
N LEU A 86 -5.95 -3.94 16.47
CA LEU A 86 -5.81 -3.64 15.05
C LEU A 86 -4.60 -2.74 14.78
N LEU A 87 -4.40 -1.70 15.61
CA LEU A 87 -3.24 -0.81 15.51
C LEU A 87 -1.94 -1.55 15.83
N ALA A 88 -1.92 -2.40 16.86
CA ALA A 88 -0.75 -3.18 17.21
C ALA A 88 -0.33 -4.12 16.06
N GLY A 89 -1.29 -4.86 15.49
CA GLY A 89 -1.05 -5.72 14.33
C GLY A 89 -0.60 -4.95 13.10
N SER A 90 -1.28 -3.83 12.79
CA SER A 90 -0.96 -2.99 11.64
C SER A 90 0.41 -2.32 11.77
N ALA A 91 0.79 -1.84 12.96
CA ALA A 91 2.09 -1.23 13.20
C ALA A 91 3.24 -2.24 13.04
N GLY A 92 3.07 -3.46 13.55
CA GLY A 92 4.04 -4.54 13.33
C GLY A 92 4.16 -4.92 11.85
N GLY A 93 3.01 -5.15 11.19
CA GLY A 93 2.95 -5.49 9.77
C GLY A 93 3.54 -4.41 8.87
N ALA A 94 3.23 -3.14 9.13
CA ALA A 94 3.74 -2.01 8.36
C ALA A 94 5.26 -1.85 8.49
N ARG A 95 5.83 -2.07 9.68
CA ARG A 95 7.28 -2.02 9.90
C ARG A 95 7.99 -3.13 9.12
N ILE A 96 7.48 -4.35 9.18
CA ILE A 96 8.05 -5.50 8.44
C ILE A 96 7.91 -5.27 6.94
N GLY A 97 6.73 -4.84 6.47
CA GLY A 97 6.46 -4.56 5.06
C GLY A 97 7.33 -3.43 4.50
N ALA A 98 7.58 -2.37 5.28
CA ALA A 98 8.46 -1.28 4.88
C ALA A 98 9.91 -1.75 4.71
N ALA A 99 10.42 -2.56 5.66
CA ALA A 99 11.76 -3.14 5.56
C ALA A 99 11.89 -4.09 4.36
N ALA A 100 10.87 -4.93 4.11
CA ALA A 100 10.83 -5.79 2.94
C ALA A 100 10.83 -5.00 1.62
N THR A 101 10.06 -3.91 1.56
CA THR A 101 9.95 -3.08 0.35
C THR A 101 11.25 -2.38 -0.02
N SER A 102 12.10 -2.04 0.96
CA SER A 102 13.42 -1.45 0.69
C SER A 102 14.45 -2.44 0.15
N LEU A 103 14.20 -3.75 0.28
CA LEU A 103 15.10 -4.81 -0.16
C LEU A 103 14.73 -5.39 -1.52
N VAL A 104 13.51 -5.13 -2.00
CA VAL A 104 12.97 -5.74 -3.22
C VAL A 104 13.08 -4.75 -4.38
N ASP A 105 13.35 -5.28 -5.57
CA ASP A 105 13.43 -4.48 -6.79
C ASP A 105 12.17 -3.68 -7.06
N GLU A 106 12.34 -2.45 -7.57
CA GLU A 106 11.22 -1.53 -7.83
C GLU A 106 10.16 -2.12 -8.78
N ASP A 107 10.60 -2.91 -9.77
CA ASP A 107 9.70 -3.52 -10.74
C ASP A 107 8.88 -4.66 -10.14
N GLU A 108 9.47 -5.45 -9.24
CA GLU A 108 8.73 -6.45 -8.47
C GLU A 108 7.69 -5.80 -7.55
N ILE A 109 8.03 -4.70 -6.88
CA ILE A 109 7.09 -3.96 -6.03
C ILE A 109 5.89 -3.46 -6.84
N LYS A 110 6.10 -2.93 -8.05
CA LYS A 110 5.01 -2.50 -8.94
C LYS A 110 4.09 -3.67 -9.29
N VAL A 111 4.66 -4.85 -9.56
CA VAL A 111 3.88 -6.06 -9.89
C VAL A 111 3.09 -6.54 -8.67
N TYR A 112 3.71 -6.64 -7.49
CA TYR A 112 3.02 -7.05 -6.26
C TYR A 112 1.89 -6.09 -5.88
N PHE A 113 2.14 -4.78 -5.99
CA PHE A 113 1.14 -3.76 -5.74
C PHE A 113 -0.03 -3.88 -6.72
N GLY A 114 0.25 -3.99 -8.03
CA GLY A 114 -0.79 -4.16 -9.05
C GLY A 114 -1.61 -5.44 -8.87
N ALA A 115 -0.95 -6.56 -8.57
CA ALA A 115 -1.61 -7.83 -8.27
C ALA A 115 -2.54 -7.71 -7.05
N MET A 116 -2.07 -7.08 -5.97
CA MET A 116 -2.88 -6.87 -4.77
C MET A 116 -4.12 -6.03 -5.05
N LEU A 117 -3.99 -4.95 -5.83
CA LEU A 117 -5.13 -4.09 -6.21
C LEU A 117 -6.15 -4.84 -7.08
N LEU A 118 -5.68 -5.60 -8.07
CA LEU A 118 -6.56 -6.37 -8.96
C LEU A 118 -7.31 -7.46 -8.18
N LEU A 119 -6.60 -8.25 -7.37
CA LEU A 119 -7.21 -9.29 -6.56
C LEU A 119 -8.20 -8.71 -5.54
N GLY A 120 -7.84 -7.60 -4.88
CA GLY A 120 -8.74 -6.88 -3.97
C GLY A 120 -10.00 -6.38 -4.67
N ALA A 121 -9.87 -5.78 -5.86
CA ALA A 121 -11.00 -5.30 -6.64
C ALA A 121 -11.94 -6.45 -7.06
N ILE A 122 -11.40 -7.57 -7.54
CA ILE A 122 -12.18 -8.78 -7.86
C ILE A 122 -12.89 -9.29 -6.62
N ALA A 123 -12.19 -9.39 -5.49
CA ALA A 123 -12.77 -9.94 -4.27
C ALA A 123 -13.91 -9.07 -3.73
N VAL A 124 -13.77 -7.74 -3.77
CA VAL A 124 -14.83 -6.80 -3.39
C VAL A 124 -16.01 -6.86 -4.36
N ALA A 125 -15.76 -6.97 -5.67
CA ALA A 125 -16.80 -7.13 -6.67
C ALA A 125 -17.61 -8.41 -6.43
N LEU A 126 -16.94 -9.55 -6.21
CA LEU A 126 -17.58 -10.82 -5.84
C LEU A 126 -18.40 -10.69 -4.56
N ARG A 127 -17.87 -9.99 -3.54
CA ARG A 127 -18.61 -9.75 -2.30
C ARG A 127 -19.90 -9.00 -2.56
N LYS A 128 -19.83 -7.91 -3.33
CA LYS A 128 -20.96 -7.03 -3.61
C LYS A 128 -22.04 -7.73 -4.42
N ILE A 129 -21.64 -8.54 -5.42
CA ILE A 129 -22.56 -9.38 -6.18
C ILE A 129 -23.20 -10.45 -5.27
N GLY A 130 -22.42 -11.01 -4.35
CA GLY A 130 -22.90 -12.03 -3.40
C GLY A 130 -23.94 -11.48 -2.43
N THR A 131 -23.73 -10.26 -1.94
CA THR A 131 -24.71 -9.54 -1.12
C THR A 131 -25.95 -9.16 -1.94
N PHE A 132 -25.80 -8.79 -3.22
CA PHE A 132 -26.95 -8.42 -4.05
C PHE A 132 -27.85 -9.61 -4.41
N MET A 133 -27.27 -10.81 -4.59
CA MET A 133 -28.01 -12.02 -4.94
C MET A 133 -28.37 -12.89 -3.71
N ASP A 134 -28.06 -12.45 -2.49
CA ASP A 134 -28.20 -13.22 -1.24
C ASP A 134 -27.59 -14.64 -1.30
N VAL A 135 -26.48 -14.80 -2.03
CA VAL A 135 -25.80 -16.10 -2.17
C VAL A 135 -24.67 -16.20 -1.14
N PRO A 136 -24.80 -17.02 -0.07
CA PRO A 136 -23.79 -17.09 0.99
C PRO A 136 -22.45 -17.62 0.50
N VAL A 137 -22.48 -18.53 -0.48
CA VAL A 137 -21.29 -19.13 -1.09
C VAL A 137 -20.37 -18.06 -1.68
N LEU A 138 -20.92 -17.03 -2.32
CA LEU A 138 -20.11 -15.99 -2.97
C LEU A 138 -19.45 -15.07 -1.94
N GLN A 139 -20.05 -14.90 -0.76
CA GLN A 139 -19.45 -14.17 0.36
C GLN A 139 -18.25 -14.95 0.95
N THR A 140 -18.40 -16.27 1.13
CA THR A 140 -17.29 -17.12 1.57
C THR A 140 -16.16 -17.14 0.55
N VAL A 141 -16.49 -17.25 -0.74
CA VAL A 141 -15.49 -17.19 -1.82
C VAL A 141 -14.76 -15.85 -1.81
N SER A 142 -15.48 -14.73 -1.69
CA SER A 142 -14.84 -13.41 -1.57
C SER A 142 -13.88 -13.34 -0.38
N LEU A 143 -14.30 -13.80 0.81
CA LEU A 143 -13.44 -13.81 1.99
C LEU A 143 -12.17 -14.65 1.76
N VAL A 144 -12.32 -15.84 1.18
CA VAL A 144 -11.19 -16.72 0.83
C VAL A 144 -10.26 -16.04 -0.17
N VAL A 145 -10.80 -15.32 -1.16
CA VAL A 145 -9.99 -14.57 -2.13
C VAL A 145 -9.26 -13.40 -1.45
N ILE A 146 -9.90 -12.64 -0.56
CA ILE A 146 -9.25 -11.53 0.17
C ILE A 146 -8.08 -12.05 1.01
N LEU A 147 -8.34 -13.06 1.84
CA LEU A 147 -7.31 -13.62 2.72
C LEU A 147 -6.21 -14.32 1.90
N GLY A 148 -6.59 -15.10 0.89
CA GLY A 148 -5.66 -15.80 0.01
C GLY A 148 -4.77 -14.83 -0.76
N ALA A 149 -5.33 -13.75 -1.32
CA ALA A 149 -4.56 -12.71 -2.00
C ALA A 149 -3.58 -12.01 -1.06
N ALA A 150 -4.05 -11.61 0.13
CA ALA A 150 -3.21 -10.96 1.13
C ALA A 150 -2.04 -11.87 1.54
N THR A 151 -2.29 -13.15 1.84
CA THR A 151 -1.24 -14.11 2.21
C THR A 151 -0.30 -14.41 1.05
N LEU A 152 -0.82 -14.54 -0.18
CA LEU A 152 -0.01 -14.81 -1.37
C LEU A 152 0.94 -13.65 -1.66
N VAL A 153 0.43 -12.42 -1.69
CA VAL A 153 1.26 -11.23 -1.97
C VAL A 153 2.24 -10.98 -0.84
N ALA A 154 1.81 -11.05 0.42
CA ALA A 154 2.71 -10.89 1.56
C ALA A 154 3.82 -11.96 1.56
N GLY A 155 3.47 -13.21 1.27
CA GLY A 155 4.42 -14.31 1.13
C GLY A 155 5.40 -14.09 -0.02
N ALA A 156 4.92 -13.64 -1.17
CA ALA A 156 5.77 -13.32 -2.32
C ALA A 156 6.79 -12.22 -2.00
N VAL A 157 6.34 -11.14 -1.35
CA VAL A 157 7.20 -10.03 -0.90
C VAL A 157 8.25 -10.52 0.10
N VAL A 158 7.88 -11.34 1.07
CA VAL A 158 8.84 -11.88 2.05
C VAL A 158 9.85 -12.82 1.37
N VAL A 159 9.40 -13.66 0.45
CA VAL A 159 10.27 -14.58 -0.29
C VAL A 159 11.24 -13.83 -1.19
N SER A 160 10.79 -12.78 -1.89
CA SER A 160 11.69 -11.95 -2.70
C SER A 160 12.70 -11.21 -1.82
N SER A 161 12.28 -10.63 -0.69
CA SER A 161 13.22 -10.03 0.26
C SER A 161 14.28 -11.02 0.77
N ILE A 162 13.89 -12.27 1.09
CA ILE A 162 14.85 -13.29 1.56
C ILE A 162 15.79 -13.73 0.43
N ARG A 163 15.29 -13.81 -0.81
CA ARG A 163 16.11 -14.16 -1.98
C ARG A 163 17.17 -13.09 -2.24
N GLU A 164 16.80 -11.82 -2.14
CA GLU A 164 17.74 -10.72 -2.35
C GLU A 164 18.80 -10.63 -1.24
N LEU A 165 18.42 -10.89 0.01
CA LEU A 165 19.41 -10.99 1.09
C LEU A 165 20.39 -12.16 0.91
N ARG A 166 20.02 -13.21 0.16
CA ARG A 166 20.90 -14.36 -0.13
C ARG A 166 21.78 -14.14 -1.36
N SER A 167 21.34 -13.32 -2.33
CA SER A 167 22.13 -13.00 -3.54
C SER A 167 23.34 -12.13 -3.20
N GLU A 168 23.28 -11.30 -2.16
CA GLU A 168 24.41 -10.48 -1.69
C GLU A 168 25.55 -11.27 -1.00
N HIS A 169 25.39 -12.58 -0.74
CA HIS A 169 26.34 -13.37 0.08
C HIS A 169 27.20 -14.49 -0.58
N PRO A 170 27.47 -14.56 -1.90
CA PRO A 170 28.47 -15.51 -2.41
C PRO A 170 29.59 -14.87 -3.26
N ALA A 171 30.49 -14.06 -2.67
CA ALA A 171 31.84 -13.82 -3.24
C ALA A 171 32.79 -13.03 -2.32
N SER A 172 33.21 -13.58 -1.17
CA SER A 172 34.39 -13.02 -0.47
C SER A 172 35.17 -14.07 0.34
N THR A 173 35.51 -15.21 -0.25
CA THR A 173 36.46 -16.17 0.34
C THR A 173 37.03 -17.13 -0.70
N SER A 174 37.75 -16.63 -1.72
CA SER A 174 38.69 -17.48 -2.49
C SER A 174 39.69 -16.64 -3.30
N THR A 175 40.61 -15.96 -2.62
CA THR A 175 41.93 -15.58 -3.16
C THR A 175 42.86 -15.33 -1.98
N ALA A 176 43.38 -16.40 -1.39
CA ALA A 176 44.56 -16.40 -0.54
C ALA A 176 45.22 -17.77 -0.70
N ASP A 177 45.94 -17.93 -1.80
CA ASP A 177 47.07 -18.83 -1.99
C ASP A 177 47.96 -18.23 -3.10
#